data_AF-A0A1F5SLI9-F1
#
_entry.id   AF-A0A1F5SLI9-F1
#
_cell.length_a   1.000
_cell.length_b   1.000
_cell.length_c   1.000
_cell.angle_alpha   90.00
_cell.angle_beta   90.00
_cell.angle_gamma   90.00
#
_symmetry.space_group_name_H-M   'P 1'
#
loop_
_entity.id
_entity.type
_entity.pdbx_description
1 polymer ?
#
loop_
_entity_poly.entity_id
_entity_poly.type
_entity_poly.pdbx_seq_one_letter_code
_entity_poly.pdbx_strand_id
1 'polypeptide(L)'
;MLDAVNKNSHVEYKKLHGVDPQLYNVYGTMASVVPLLNESHAFQGVAIVSINNIQTVAVGNDQYEALREYEKLIMRGGQQVVLDKERVLKKIEGVVDRRNQEALNSGTTYYLHLKEVPHIFTGGAGELSVKLPLTQAGDRVVIEYYDSDRDVVPMHAFENLSLPLTQTGAQKEVRAKNVQEREKQEAKQDTDTIREGIKDLTPEQLQELKKHIPKK
;
A
#
# COMPACT_ATOMS: atom_id res chain seq x y z
N MET A 1 17.80 -10.22 -13.41
CA MET A 1 17.16 -9.52 -12.28
C MET A 1 17.58 -8.07 -12.21
N LEU A 2 18.86 -7.76 -12.03
CA LEU A 2 19.39 -6.39 -12.11
C LEU A 2 18.99 -5.68 -13.40
N ASP A 3 19.11 -6.36 -14.55
CA ASP A 3 18.64 -5.81 -15.83
C ASP A 3 17.15 -5.51 -15.88
N ALA A 4 16.32 -6.30 -15.19
CA ALA A 4 14.87 -6.06 -15.13
C ALA A 4 14.54 -4.86 -14.24
N VAL A 5 15.26 -4.72 -13.12
CA VAL A 5 15.18 -3.54 -12.26
C VAL A 5 15.60 -2.28 -13.02
N ASN A 6 16.75 -2.32 -13.70
CA ASN A 6 17.31 -1.17 -14.42
C ASN A 6 16.47 -0.76 -15.63
N LYS A 7 15.70 -1.68 -16.22
CA LYS A 7 14.76 -1.41 -17.33
C LYS A 7 13.36 -0.98 -16.86
N ASN A 8 13.12 -0.94 -15.55
CA ASN A 8 11.85 -0.44 -15.03
C ASN A 8 11.78 1.08 -15.28
N SER A 9 10.66 1.56 -15.84
CA SER A 9 10.50 2.96 -16.23
C SER A 9 10.69 3.96 -15.08
N HIS A 10 10.38 3.56 -13.83
CA HIS A 10 10.60 4.41 -12.65
C HIS A 10 12.09 4.53 -12.29
N VAL A 11 12.85 3.46 -12.46
CA VAL A 11 14.30 3.38 -12.21
C VAL A 11 15.05 4.15 -13.30
N GLU A 12 14.69 3.94 -14.56
CA GLU A 12 15.30 4.60 -15.72
C GLU A 12 15.06 6.12 -15.72
N TYR A 13 13.82 6.56 -15.46
CA TYR A 13 13.48 7.99 -15.40
C TYR A 13 14.25 8.73 -14.31
N LYS A 14 14.46 8.10 -13.15
CA LYS A 14 15.22 8.65 -12.03
C LYS A 14 16.73 8.40 -12.13
N LYS A 15 17.22 7.76 -13.22
CA LYS A 15 18.61 7.36 -13.42
C LYS A 15 19.19 6.57 -12.23
N LEU A 16 18.37 5.66 -11.69
CA LEU A 16 18.78 4.78 -10.61
C LEU A 16 19.36 3.49 -11.19
N HIS A 17 20.17 2.80 -10.39
CA HIS A 17 20.65 1.46 -10.72
C HIS A 17 20.55 0.54 -9.52
N GLY A 18 20.15 -0.70 -9.76
CA GLY A 18 20.12 -1.75 -8.75
C GLY A 18 21.51 -2.26 -8.43
N VAL A 19 21.74 -2.65 -7.18
CA VAL A 19 22.95 -3.32 -6.70
C VAL A 19 22.59 -4.47 -5.75
N ASP A 20 23.53 -5.40 -5.53
CA ASP A 20 23.49 -6.42 -4.46
C ASP A 20 22.13 -7.12 -4.22
N PRO A 21 21.58 -7.81 -5.25
CA PRO A 21 20.30 -8.50 -5.12
C PRO A 21 20.35 -9.59 -4.03
N GLN A 22 19.40 -9.54 -3.10
CA GLN A 22 19.23 -10.53 -2.03
C GLN A 22 17.92 -11.30 -2.22
N LEU A 23 17.97 -12.62 -2.06
CA LEU A 23 16.80 -13.48 -2.23
C LEU A 23 16.05 -13.65 -0.92
N TYR A 24 14.73 -13.45 -0.98
CA TYR A 24 13.81 -13.65 0.12
C TYR A 24 12.58 -14.42 -0.35
N ASN A 25 11.96 -15.13 0.58
CA ASN A 25 10.60 -15.59 0.39
C ASN A 25 9.65 -14.47 0.81
N VAL A 26 8.92 -13.91 -0.15
CA VAL A 26 7.94 -12.85 0.05
C VAL A 26 6.56 -13.41 -0.31
N TYR A 27 5.70 -13.61 0.70
CA TYR A 27 4.34 -14.16 0.54
C TYR A 27 4.30 -15.53 -0.16
N GLY A 28 5.20 -16.44 0.21
CA GLY A 28 5.25 -17.79 -0.37
C GLY A 28 5.87 -17.84 -1.77
N THR A 29 6.30 -16.70 -2.30
CA THR A 29 6.95 -16.59 -3.62
C THR A 29 8.39 -16.10 -3.44
N MET A 30 9.33 -16.76 -4.11
CA MET A 30 10.72 -16.30 -4.13
C MET A 30 10.82 -14.95 -4.86
N ALA A 31 11.39 -13.97 -4.19
CA ALA A 31 11.60 -12.63 -4.69
C ALA A 31 13.04 -12.16 -4.42
N SER A 32 13.57 -11.31 -5.30
CA SER A 32 14.83 -10.62 -5.10
C SER A 32 14.58 -9.19 -4.66
N VAL A 33 15.12 -8.82 -3.51
CA VAL A 33 15.12 -7.45 -3.00
C VAL A 33 16.44 -6.80 -3.42
N VAL A 34 16.35 -5.64 -4.08
CA VAL A 34 17.48 -4.97 -4.74
C VAL A 34 17.52 -3.51 -4.30
N PRO A 35 18.53 -3.09 -3.53
CA PRO A 35 18.77 -1.67 -3.26
C PRO A 35 18.98 -0.87 -4.55
N LEU A 36 18.41 0.33 -4.61
CA LEU A 36 18.55 1.27 -5.72
C LEU A 36 19.44 2.43 -5.31
N LEU A 37 20.46 2.72 -6.13
CA LEU A 37 21.38 3.83 -5.95
C LEU A 37 21.25 4.85 -7.07
N ASN A 38 21.54 6.12 -6.80
CA ASN A 38 21.73 7.14 -7.83
C ASN A 38 23.16 7.11 -8.41
N GLU A 39 23.45 7.98 -9.38
CA GLU A 39 24.79 8.13 -10.00
C GLU A 39 25.91 8.42 -8.98
N SER A 40 25.59 9.01 -7.82
CA SER A 40 26.54 9.27 -6.74
C SER A 40 26.67 8.11 -5.73
N HIS A 41 26.11 6.93 -6.04
CA HIS A 41 26.06 5.75 -5.18
C HIS A 41 25.31 5.94 -3.84
N ALA A 42 24.45 6.96 -3.75
CA ALA A 42 23.61 7.15 -2.58
C ALA A 42 22.33 6.31 -2.71
N PHE A 43 21.90 5.69 -1.61
CA PHE A 43 20.65 4.95 -1.52
C PHE A 43 19.44 5.84 -1.85
N GLN A 44 18.55 5.35 -2.71
CA GLN A 44 17.35 6.04 -3.17
C GLN A 44 16.07 5.20 -3.07
N GLY A 45 16.19 3.92 -2.74
CA GLY A 45 15.04 3.06 -2.54
C GLY A 45 15.32 1.59 -2.74
N VAL A 46 14.24 0.83 -2.91
CA VAL A 46 14.29 -0.62 -3.01
C VAL A 46 13.41 -1.08 -4.18
N ALA A 47 13.91 -2.03 -4.95
CA ALA A 47 13.13 -2.77 -5.92
C ALA A 47 12.92 -4.21 -5.44
N ILE A 48 11.73 -4.76 -5.65
CA ILE A 48 11.42 -6.16 -5.40
C ILE A 48 11.02 -6.80 -6.73
N VAL A 49 11.71 -7.88 -7.09
CA VAL A 49 11.52 -8.60 -8.34
C VAL A 49 11.10 -10.03 -8.06
N SER A 50 10.03 -10.51 -8.70
CA SER A 50 9.66 -11.92 -8.61
C SER A 50 10.69 -12.78 -9.36
N ILE A 51 11.15 -13.85 -8.72
CA ILE A 51 12.02 -14.84 -9.39
C ILE A 51 11.23 -15.62 -10.44
N ASN A 52 9.95 -15.88 -10.15
CA ASN A 52 9.08 -16.65 -11.03
C ASN A 52 8.64 -15.84 -12.26
N ASN A 53 8.61 -14.51 -12.15
CA ASN A 53 8.37 -13.62 -13.28
C ASN A 53 9.23 -12.34 -13.17
N ILE A 54 10.33 -12.31 -13.93
CA ILE A 54 11.28 -11.20 -13.92
C ILE A 54 10.73 -9.88 -14.47
N GLN A 55 9.57 -9.88 -15.13
CA GLN A 55 8.88 -8.66 -15.55
C GLN A 55 8.11 -8.01 -14.39
N THR A 56 7.88 -8.75 -13.31
CA THR A 56 7.22 -8.27 -12.10
C THR A 56 8.23 -7.56 -11.20
N VAL A 57 8.37 -6.25 -11.41
CA VAL A 57 9.26 -5.37 -10.65
C VAL A 57 8.43 -4.31 -9.92
N ALA A 58 8.44 -4.36 -8.60
CA ALA A 58 7.92 -3.29 -7.75
C ALA A 58 9.06 -2.40 -7.28
N VAL A 59 8.81 -1.09 -7.19
CA VAL A 59 9.81 -0.10 -6.76
C VAL A 59 9.17 0.80 -5.72
N GLY A 60 9.90 1.07 -4.64
CA GLY A 60 9.51 2.03 -3.61
C GLY A 60 10.71 2.84 -3.15
N ASN A 61 10.44 3.99 -2.55
CA ASN A 61 11.48 4.84 -1.97
C ASN A 61 12.03 4.23 -0.66
N ASP A 62 11.30 3.28 -0.06
CA ASP A 62 11.72 2.46 1.06
C ASP A 62 11.22 1.01 0.90
N GLN A 63 11.63 0.14 1.82
CA GLN A 63 11.28 -1.28 1.81
C GLN A 63 9.77 -1.54 1.95
N TYR A 64 9.06 -0.74 2.75
CA TYR A 64 7.62 -0.93 2.99
C TYR A 64 6.81 -0.55 1.76
N GLU A 65 7.16 0.56 1.11
CA GLU A 65 6.55 0.99 -0.14
C GLU A 65 6.79 -0.04 -1.24
N ALA A 66 8.03 -0.51 -1.40
CA ALA A 66 8.38 -1.52 -2.39
C ALA A 66 7.62 -2.84 -2.15
N LEU A 67 7.47 -3.25 -0.88
CA LEU A 67 6.69 -4.42 -0.50
C LEU A 67 5.20 -4.26 -0.81
N ARG A 68 4.62 -3.09 -0.51
CA ARG A 68 3.21 -2.80 -0.81
C ARG A 68 2.94 -2.81 -2.32
N GLU A 69 3.85 -2.26 -3.12
CA GLU A 69 3.73 -2.32 -4.58
C GLU A 69 3.95 -3.74 -5.11
N TYR A 70 4.85 -4.51 -4.50
CA TYR A 70 5.06 -5.91 -4.84
C TYR A 70 3.82 -6.77 -4.53
N GLU A 71 3.19 -6.56 -3.37
CA GLU A 71 1.91 -7.15 -2.99
C GLU A 71 0.84 -6.90 -4.06
N LYS A 72 0.71 -5.66 -4.55
CA LYS A 72 -0.24 -5.35 -5.61
C LYS A 72 0.06 -6.14 -6.88
N LEU A 73 1.32 -6.26 -7.28
CA LEU A 73 1.70 -6.97 -8.49
C LEU A 73 1.46 -8.49 -8.41
N ILE A 74 1.77 -9.13 -7.27
CA ILE A 74 1.49 -10.57 -7.10
C ILE A 74 -0.02 -10.85 -7.06
N MET A 75 -0.82 -9.92 -6.51
CA MET A 75 -2.29 -10.01 -6.54
C MET A 75 -2.84 -9.84 -7.97
N ARG A 76 -2.18 -9.06 -8.83
CA ARG A 76 -2.55 -8.87 -10.25
C ARG A 76 -2.18 -10.05 -11.15
N GLY A 77 -1.09 -10.75 -10.83
CA GLY A 77 -0.48 -11.77 -11.69
C GLY A 77 -1.17 -13.14 -11.70
N GLY A 78 -2.25 -13.33 -10.92
CA GLY A 78 -2.97 -14.61 -10.86
C GLY A 78 -2.15 -15.78 -10.30
N GLN A 79 -0.94 -15.52 -9.77
CA GLN A 79 -0.23 -16.49 -8.95
C GLN A 79 -1.13 -16.73 -7.74
N GLN A 80 -1.64 -17.95 -7.63
CA GLN A 80 -2.49 -18.41 -6.55
C GLN A 80 -1.65 -18.51 -5.27
N VAL A 81 -1.17 -17.35 -4.78
CA VAL A 81 -0.82 -17.18 -3.38
C VAL A 81 -2.10 -17.50 -2.65
N VAL A 82 -2.04 -18.47 -1.73
CA VAL A 82 -3.16 -18.80 -0.85
C VAL A 82 -3.62 -17.49 -0.23
N LEU A 83 -4.73 -17.00 -0.75
CA LEU A 83 -5.32 -15.72 -0.40
C LEU A 83 -6.16 -15.97 0.85
N ASP A 84 -5.51 -16.34 1.95
CA ASP A 84 -6.17 -16.35 3.25
C ASP A 84 -6.24 -14.91 3.75
N LYS A 85 -7.13 -14.15 3.10
CA LYS A 85 -8.00 -13.09 3.64
C LYS A 85 -8.41 -12.18 2.48
N GLU A 86 -9.71 -12.20 2.17
CA GLU A 86 -10.36 -11.03 1.58
C GLU A 86 -9.86 -9.78 2.33
N ARG A 87 -9.56 -8.68 1.62
CA ARG A 87 -9.22 -7.41 2.25
C ARG A 87 -10.46 -6.87 2.96
N VAL A 88 -10.75 -7.39 4.15
CA VAL A 88 -11.88 -6.98 4.97
C VAL A 88 -11.49 -5.64 5.60
N LEU A 89 -12.13 -4.57 5.14
CA LEU A 89 -12.03 -3.27 5.80
C LEU A 89 -12.69 -3.40 7.18
N LYS A 90 -11.87 -3.27 8.23
CA LYS A 90 -12.30 -3.27 9.62
C LYS A 90 -12.28 -1.86 10.18
N LYS A 91 -13.15 -1.64 11.15
CA LYS A 91 -13.25 -0.39 11.91
C LYS A 91 -13.00 -0.69 13.37
N ILE A 92 -12.14 0.10 14.00
CA ILE A 92 -11.85 0.02 15.43
C ILE A 92 -11.95 1.39 16.07
N GLU A 93 -12.57 1.43 17.24
CA GLU A 93 -12.56 2.59 18.14
C GLU A 93 -11.71 2.25 19.35
N GLY A 94 -10.81 3.15 19.75
CA GLY A 94 -9.92 2.90 20.88
C GLY A 94 -9.27 4.16 21.42
N VAL A 95 -8.48 3.98 22.48
CA VAL A 95 -7.73 5.06 23.13
C VAL A 95 -6.26 4.94 22.78
N VAL A 96 -5.67 6.03 22.30
CA VAL A 96 -4.24 6.09 21.99
C VAL A 96 -3.43 5.98 23.28
N ASP A 97 -2.48 5.06 23.35
CA ASP A 97 -1.52 4.97 24.46
C ASP A 97 -0.11 5.41 24.06
N ARG A 98 0.26 5.22 22.79
CA ARG A 98 1.53 5.67 22.22
C ARG A 98 1.31 6.32 20.86
N ARG A 99 2.12 7.34 20.61
CA ARG A 99 2.24 8.00 19.31
C ARG A 99 3.70 8.26 19.00
N ASN A 100 4.04 8.23 17.72
CA ASN A 100 5.30 8.76 17.24
C ASN A 100 5.14 9.31 15.82
N GLN A 101 6.14 10.05 15.34
CA GLN A 101 6.19 10.50 13.97
C GLN A 101 7.61 10.38 13.44
N GLU A 102 7.72 10.11 12.15
CA GLU A 102 8.98 10.04 11.43
C GLU A 102 8.92 11.01 10.25
N ALA A 103 9.85 11.94 10.21
CA ALA A 103 9.99 12.88 9.11
C ALA A 103 10.94 12.29 8.07
N LEU A 104 10.39 11.91 6.92
CA LEU A 104 11.12 11.43 5.75
C LEU A 104 11.13 12.53 4.69
N ASN A 105 12.03 12.41 3.71
CA ASN A 105 12.06 13.33 2.56
C ASN A 105 10.76 13.29 1.73
N SER A 106 9.99 12.20 1.84
CA SER A 106 8.70 11.97 1.18
C SER A 106 7.50 12.51 1.97
N GLY A 107 7.68 12.97 3.20
CA GLY A 107 6.60 13.44 4.07
C GLY A 107 6.76 12.96 5.52
N THR A 108 5.75 13.24 6.34
CA THR A 108 5.73 12.78 7.74
C THR A 108 4.79 11.60 7.90
N THR A 109 5.34 10.48 8.35
CA THR A 109 4.59 9.26 8.71
C THR A 109 4.28 9.28 10.20
N TYR A 110 3.01 9.12 10.56
CA TYR A 110 2.57 9.06 11.94
C TYR A 110 2.31 7.61 12.35
N TYR A 111 2.75 7.25 13.54
CA TYR A 111 2.55 5.94 14.16
C TYR A 111 1.67 6.10 15.39
N LEU A 112 0.64 5.26 15.50
CA LEU A 112 -0.28 5.22 16.62
C LEU A 112 -0.41 3.79 17.13
N HIS A 113 -0.48 3.64 18.45
CA HIS A 113 -0.87 2.40 19.09
C HIS A 113 -2.10 2.68 19.96
N LEU A 114 -3.02 1.73 19.98
CA LEU A 114 -4.23 1.80 20.80
C LEU A 114 -4.10 0.81 21.95
N LYS A 115 -4.66 1.17 23.12
CA LYS A 115 -4.70 0.26 24.27
C LYS A 115 -5.32 -1.08 23.88
N GLU A 116 -4.65 -2.17 24.27
CA GLU A 116 -5.12 -3.55 24.11
C GLU A 116 -5.35 -3.99 22.65
N VAL A 117 -4.81 -3.25 21.69
CA VAL A 117 -4.85 -3.60 20.26
C VAL A 117 -3.45 -4.02 19.81
N PRO A 118 -3.25 -5.25 19.29
CA PRO A 118 -1.93 -5.76 18.95
C PRO A 118 -1.44 -5.26 17.57
N HIS A 119 -1.71 -4.00 17.22
CA HIS A 119 -1.29 -3.40 15.95
C HIS A 119 -0.77 -1.98 16.15
N ILE A 120 0.25 -1.62 15.38
CA ILE A 120 0.72 -0.25 15.19
C ILE A 120 0.09 0.28 13.91
N PHE A 121 -0.70 1.34 14.04
CA PHE A 121 -1.33 2.01 12.92
C PHE A 121 -0.41 3.08 12.34
N THR A 122 -0.27 3.11 11.02
CA THR A 122 0.61 4.06 10.32
C THR A 122 -0.13 4.87 9.25
N GLY A 123 0.26 6.12 9.04
CA GLY A 123 -0.25 6.91 7.91
C GLY A 123 0.15 8.38 7.87
N GLY A 124 -0.11 9.01 6.73
CA GLY A 124 0.18 10.42 6.48
C GLY A 124 -0.99 11.35 6.80
N ALA A 125 -0.71 12.49 7.42
CA ALA A 125 -1.74 13.46 7.80
C ALA A 125 -2.47 14.08 6.60
N GLY A 126 -1.76 14.29 5.47
CA GLY A 126 -2.34 14.85 4.25
C GLY A 126 -3.36 13.92 3.59
N GLU A 127 -3.25 12.61 3.83
CA GLU A 127 -4.11 11.59 3.22
C GLU A 127 -5.31 11.25 4.11
N LEU A 128 -5.12 11.28 5.43
CA LEU A 128 -6.09 10.75 6.38
C LEU A 128 -6.91 11.85 7.07
N SER A 129 -6.23 12.77 7.76
CA SER A 129 -6.88 13.80 8.55
C SER A 129 -5.88 14.80 9.10
N VAL A 130 -6.27 16.07 9.10
CA VAL A 130 -5.55 17.15 9.81
C VAL A 130 -5.52 16.96 11.33
N LYS A 131 -6.38 16.07 11.87
CA LYS A 131 -6.39 15.74 13.31
C LYS A 131 -5.27 14.77 13.70
N LEU A 132 -4.71 14.02 12.75
CA LEU A 132 -3.72 13.00 13.03
C LEU A 132 -2.43 13.57 13.69
N PRO A 133 -1.84 14.67 13.18
CA PRO A 133 -0.69 15.32 13.84
C PRO A 133 -0.96 15.88 15.24
N LEU A 134 -2.22 16.16 15.56
CA LEU A 134 -2.61 16.78 16.83
C LEU A 134 -3.02 15.76 17.89
N THR A 135 -3.22 14.51 17.49
CA THR A 135 -3.70 13.43 18.36
C THR A 135 -2.68 13.10 19.44
N GLN A 136 -3.10 13.03 20.71
CA GLN A 136 -2.24 12.74 21.85
C GLN A 136 -2.56 11.39 22.50
N ALA A 137 -1.63 10.89 23.33
CA ALA A 137 -1.95 9.77 24.21
C ALA A 137 -3.10 10.15 25.16
N GLY A 138 -4.08 9.27 25.30
CA GLY A 138 -5.34 9.52 25.99
C GLY A 138 -6.51 9.92 25.08
N ASP A 139 -6.25 10.30 23.82
CA ASP A 139 -7.32 10.62 22.88
C ASP A 139 -8.09 9.38 22.43
N ARG A 140 -9.39 9.54 22.24
CA ARG A 140 -10.25 8.52 21.65
C ARG A 140 -10.31 8.72 20.15
N VAL A 141 -10.03 7.66 19.40
CA VAL A 141 -9.93 7.70 17.95
C VAL A 141 -10.70 6.55 17.31
N VAL A 142 -11.05 6.76 16.05
CA VAL A 142 -11.65 5.76 15.17
C VAL A 142 -10.71 5.57 13.98
N ILE A 143 -10.35 4.31 13.73
CA ILE A 143 -9.45 3.91 12.66
C ILE A 143 -10.15 2.88 11.79
N GLU A 144 -10.12 3.09 10.47
CA GLU A 144 -10.51 2.07 9.50
C GLU A 144 -9.24 1.56 8.83
N TYR A 145 -9.10 0.24 8.71
CA TYR A 145 -7.90 -0.42 8.18
C TYR A 145 -8.25 -1.74 7.52
N TYR A 146 -7.39 -2.23 6.63
CA TYR A 146 -7.55 -3.56 6.06
C TYR A 146 -6.96 -4.61 6.99
N ASP A 147 -7.77 -5.58 7.38
CA ASP A 147 -7.34 -6.68 8.24
C ASP A 147 -6.16 -7.43 7.62
N SER A 148 -5.09 -7.60 8.39
CA SER A 148 -3.89 -8.31 7.94
C SER A 148 -3.13 -8.88 9.13
N ASP A 149 -2.38 -9.96 8.93
CA ASP A 149 -1.54 -10.59 9.96
C ASP A 149 -0.24 -9.81 10.22
N ARG A 150 -0.27 -8.48 10.06
CA ARG A 150 0.88 -7.60 10.22
C ARG A 150 0.83 -6.86 11.55
N ASP A 151 1.99 -6.70 12.16
CA ASP A 151 2.16 -5.89 13.37
C ASP A 151 1.98 -4.40 13.08
N VAL A 152 2.38 -3.95 11.88
CA VAL A 152 2.23 -2.56 11.42
C VAL A 152 1.23 -2.51 10.28
N VAL A 153 0.15 -1.75 10.47
CA VAL A 153 -0.99 -1.71 9.56
C VAL A 153 -1.27 -0.27 9.10
N PRO A 154 -1.27 0.01 7.78
CA PRO A 154 -1.65 1.31 7.27
C PRO A 154 -3.13 1.63 7.54
N MET A 155 -3.40 2.86 7.96
CA MET A 155 -4.76 3.35 8.12
C MET A 155 -5.38 3.67 6.75
N HIS A 156 -6.63 3.29 6.58
CA HIS A 156 -7.46 3.69 5.44
C HIS A 156 -8.20 5.00 5.75
N ALA A 157 -8.76 5.12 6.95
CA ALA A 157 -9.36 6.35 7.46
C ALA A 157 -9.03 6.56 8.94
N PHE A 158 -9.02 7.83 9.36
CA PHE A 158 -8.72 8.23 10.73
C PHE A 158 -9.61 9.39 11.17
N GLU A 159 -10.15 9.29 12.38
CA GLU A 159 -10.86 10.38 13.04
C GLU A 159 -10.52 10.42 14.53
N ASN A 160 -10.21 11.60 15.04
CA ASN A 160 -10.03 11.82 16.48
C ASN A 160 -11.31 12.43 17.07
N LEU A 161 -11.94 11.68 17.97
CA LEU A 161 -13.20 12.03 18.64
C LEU A 161 -12.98 13.01 19.80
N SER A 162 -11.79 13.00 20.41
CA SER A 162 -11.38 13.94 21.46
C SER A 162 -11.08 15.36 20.94
N LEU A 163 -10.92 15.52 19.63
CA LEU A 163 -10.66 16.81 18.96
C LEU A 163 -11.86 17.26 18.12
N PRO A 164 -12.94 17.79 18.73
CA PRO A 164 -14.06 18.34 17.98
C PRO A 164 -13.66 19.66 17.32
N LEU A 165 -13.46 19.61 16.00
CA LEU A 165 -13.27 20.81 15.18
C LEU A 165 -14.63 21.24 14.63
N THR A 166 -14.99 22.51 14.81
CA THR A 166 -16.21 23.09 14.23
C THR A 166 -16.01 23.22 12.72
N GLN A 167 -16.58 22.31 11.95
CA GLN A 167 -16.54 22.36 10.49
C GLN A 167 -17.73 23.17 9.95
N THR A 168 -17.47 24.04 8.98
CA THR A 168 -18.54 24.68 8.22
C THR A 168 -19.21 23.67 7.29
N GLY A 169 -20.46 23.91 6.88
CA GLY A 169 -21.18 23.01 5.95
C GLY A 169 -20.40 22.75 4.66
N ALA A 170 -19.78 23.78 4.10
CA ALA A 170 -18.93 23.68 2.90
C ALA A 170 -17.70 22.77 3.11
N GLN A 171 -17.09 22.78 4.29
CA GLN A 171 -15.94 21.91 4.60
C GLN A 171 -16.34 20.44 4.72
N LYS A 172 -17.53 20.16 5.25
CA LYS A 172 -18.06 18.78 5.30
C LYS A 172 -18.28 18.22 3.91
N GLU A 173 -18.85 19.01 3.00
CA GLU A 173 -19.08 18.61 1.61
C GLU A 173 -17.79 18.34 0.84
N VAL A 174 -16.77 19.21 0.98
CA VAL A 174 -15.47 19.01 0.32
C VAL A 174 -14.79 17.74 0.85
N ARG A 175 -14.82 17.49 2.17
CA ARG A 175 -14.23 16.27 2.75
C ARG A 175 -14.94 15.01 2.27
N ALA A 176 -16.27 15.01 2.22
CA ALA A 176 -17.05 13.90 1.69
C ALA A 176 -16.76 13.65 0.19
N LYS A 177 -16.65 14.71 -0.62
CA LYS A 177 -16.25 14.61 -2.03
C LYS A 177 -14.85 14.01 -2.19
N ASN A 178 -13.88 14.46 -1.41
CA ASN A 178 -12.51 13.93 -1.48
C ASN A 178 -12.42 12.43 -1.13
N VAL A 179 -13.21 11.97 -0.15
CA VAL A 179 -13.31 10.54 0.21
C VAL A 179 -13.92 9.76 -0.96
N GLN A 180 -15.05 10.22 -1.51
CA GLN A 180 -15.69 9.57 -2.66
C GLN A 180 -14.81 9.57 -3.91
N GLU A 181 -14.02 10.64 -4.13
CA GLU A 181 -13.06 10.70 -5.23
C GLU A 181 -11.93 9.70 -5.05
N ARG A 182 -11.40 9.52 -3.82
CA ARG A 182 -10.42 8.47 -3.52
C ARG A 182 -11.00 7.08 -3.77
N GLU A 183 -12.18 6.78 -3.23
CA GLU A 183 -12.85 5.48 -3.45
C GLU A 183 -13.10 5.21 -4.94
N LYS A 184 -13.53 6.23 -5.71
CA LYS A 184 -13.69 6.12 -7.16
C LYS A 184 -12.38 5.93 -7.89
N GLN A 185 -11.31 6.60 -7.46
CA GLN A 185 -9.98 6.43 -8.04
C GLN A 185 -9.41 5.04 -7.75
N GLU A 186 -9.58 4.54 -6.52
CA GLU A 186 -9.20 3.18 -6.11
C GLU A 186 -10.01 2.13 -6.90
N ALA A 187 -11.33 2.27 -6.97
CA ALA A 187 -12.18 1.37 -7.76
C ALA A 187 -11.89 1.43 -9.26
N LYS A 188 -11.56 2.61 -9.80
CA LYS A 188 -11.16 2.77 -11.20
C LYS A 188 -9.78 2.15 -11.45
N GLN A 189 -8.81 2.37 -10.57
CA GLN A 189 -7.51 1.72 -10.63
C GLN A 189 -7.65 0.20 -10.57
N ASP A 190 -8.50 -0.33 -9.70
CA ASP A 190 -8.78 -1.77 -9.60
C ASP A 190 -9.42 -2.29 -10.90
N THR A 191 -10.39 -1.56 -11.46
CA THR A 191 -11.05 -1.95 -12.71
C THR A 191 -10.10 -1.91 -13.91
N ASP A 192 -9.27 -0.87 -14.02
CA ASP A 192 -8.29 -0.72 -15.09
C ASP A 192 -7.19 -1.79 -14.95
N THR A 193 -6.79 -2.07 -13.71
CA THR A 193 -5.87 -3.16 -13.34
C THR A 193 -6.40 -4.53 -13.76
N ILE A 194 -7.67 -4.83 -13.47
CA ILE A 194 -8.34 -6.08 -13.87
C ILE A 194 -8.42 -6.17 -15.39
N ARG A 195 -8.78 -5.08 -16.08
CA ARG A 195 -8.86 -5.04 -17.54
C ARG A 195 -7.52 -5.25 -18.23
N GLU A 196 -6.44 -4.67 -17.69
CA GLU A 196 -5.09 -4.93 -18.17
C GLU A 196 -4.71 -6.39 -17.94
N GLY A 197 -4.95 -6.93 -16.74
CA GLY A 197 -4.68 -8.33 -16.42
C GLY A 197 -5.39 -9.30 -17.38
N ILE A 198 -6.64 -9.01 -17.76
CA ILE A 198 -7.41 -9.83 -18.72
C ILE A 198 -6.78 -9.83 -20.13
N LYS A 199 -6.14 -8.75 -20.57
CA LYS A 199 -5.50 -8.67 -21.89
C LYS A 199 -4.26 -9.57 -21.99
N ASP A 200 -3.60 -9.81 -20.86
CA ASP A 200 -2.36 -10.58 -20.79
C ASP A 200 -2.61 -12.07 -20.46
N LEU A 201 -3.87 -12.50 -20.33
CA LEU A 201 -4.22 -13.90 -20.07
C LEU A 201 -3.98 -14.80 -21.28
N THR A 202 -3.53 -16.02 -21.00
CA THR A 202 -3.42 -17.08 -22.02
C THR A 202 -4.81 -17.58 -22.47
N PRO A 203 -4.92 -18.19 -23.67
CA PRO A 203 -6.19 -18.74 -24.16
C PRO A 203 -6.86 -19.74 -23.19
N GLU A 204 -6.06 -20.51 -22.45
CA GLU A 204 -6.52 -21.49 -21.46
C GLU A 204 -7.13 -20.80 -20.24
N GLN A 205 -6.45 -19.79 -19.70
CA GLN A 205 -6.94 -18.97 -18.59
C GLN A 205 -8.19 -18.16 -18.97
N LEU A 206 -8.28 -17.66 -20.22
CA LEU A 206 -9.48 -17.01 -20.75
C LEU A 206 -10.67 -17.98 -20.81
N GLN A 207 -10.43 -19.24 -21.16
CA GLN A 207 -11.46 -20.28 -21.22
C GLN A 207 -11.96 -20.66 -19.82
N GLU A 208 -11.07 -20.69 -18.84
CA GLU A 208 -11.40 -20.93 -17.43
C GLU A 208 -12.18 -19.76 -16.83
N LEU A 209 -11.74 -18.52 -17.06
CA LEU A 209 -12.45 -17.30 -16.65
C LEU A 209 -13.88 -17.27 -17.21
N LYS A 210 -14.06 -17.67 -18.47
CA LYS A 210 -15.38 -17.72 -19.13
C LYS A 210 -16.37 -18.68 -18.46
N LYS A 211 -15.90 -19.72 -17.74
CA LYS A 211 -16.79 -20.65 -17.02
C LYS A 211 -17.42 -20.03 -15.77
N HIS A 212 -16.78 -19.01 -15.19
CA HIS A 212 -17.22 -18.35 -13.97
C HIS A 212 -17.93 -17.00 -14.22
N ILE A 213 -17.93 -16.49 -15.45
CA ILE A 213 -18.69 -15.30 -15.81
C ILE A 213 -20.17 -15.70 -16.04
N PRO A 214 -21.13 -15.07 -15.36
CA PRO A 214 -22.55 -15.35 -15.59
C PRO A 214 -22.93 -15.02 -17.04
N LYS A 215 -23.55 -15.98 -17.73
CA LYS A 215 -24.07 -15.75 -19.09
C LYS A 215 -25.19 -14.72 -19.01
N LYS A 216 -25.06 -13.65 -19.79
CA LYS A 216 -26.14 -12.70 -20.06
C LYS A 216 -27.23 -13.36 -20.91
#